data_AF-A0A196N8U5-F1
#
_entry.id   AF-A0A196N8U5-F1
#
_cell.length_a   1.000
_cell.length_b   1.000
_cell.length_c   1.000
_cell.angle_alpha   90.00
_cell.angle_beta   90.00
_cell.angle_gamma   90.00
#
_symmetry.space_group_name_H-M   'P 1'
#
loop_
_entity.id
_entity.type
_entity.pdbx_description
1 polymer ?
#
loop_
_entity_poly.entity_id
_entity_poly.type
_entity_poly.pdbx_seq_one_letter_code
_entity_poly.pdbx_strand_id
1 'polypeptide(L)'
;MPFTSLFATTQDLTDAAKALLLLNSRPTSAALDAARTRILDAMRVHALTKDRLLLSVLRESDDCAHQAMARRTTEQDLEWRERTQDHFTAWPLRNVLADPQGHRAAAQRLLRLCERRAAHQEQLLLPMAQEALRQHRIAA
;
A
#
# COMPACT_ATOMS: atom_id res chain seq x y z
N MET A 1 7.20 16.58 11.94
CA MET A 1 6.30 15.50 12.41
C MET A 1 6.90 14.16 11.96
N PRO A 2 7.17 13.19 12.85
CA PRO A 2 7.90 11.97 12.49
C PRO A 2 7.20 11.10 11.41
N PHE A 3 5.92 11.35 11.16
CA PHE A 3 5.10 10.62 10.18
C PHE A 3 4.90 11.33 8.83
N THR A 4 5.54 12.48 8.58
CA THR A 4 5.37 13.20 7.30
C THR A 4 5.74 12.35 6.09
N SER A 5 6.81 11.54 6.18
CA SER A 5 7.20 10.60 5.12
C SER A 5 6.20 9.46 4.94
N LEU A 6 5.51 9.03 6.00
CA LEU A 6 4.46 8.03 5.91
C LEU A 6 3.27 8.54 5.08
N PHE A 7 2.82 9.76 5.34
CA PHE A 7 1.73 10.37 4.57
C PHE A 7 2.12 10.58 3.10
N ALA A 8 3.34 11.08 2.84
CA ALA A 8 3.84 11.28 1.48
C ALA A 8 3.85 9.97 0.68
N THR A 9 4.40 8.90 1.24
CA THR A 9 4.48 7.59 0.55
C THR A 9 3.13 6.91 0.39
N THR A 10 2.18 7.16 1.29
CA THR A 10 0.79 6.71 1.18
C THR A 10 0.07 7.43 0.03
N GLN A 11 0.31 8.74 -0.10
CA GLN A 11 -0.21 9.54 -1.19
C GLN A 11 0.38 9.09 -2.53
N ASP A 12 1.70 8.89 -2.61
CA ASP A 12 2.39 8.42 -3.83
C ASP A 12 1.83 7.08 -4.33
N LEU A 13 1.59 6.14 -3.42
CA LEU A 13 0.95 4.85 -3.73
C LEU A 13 -0.46 5.03 -4.28
N THR A 14 -1.26 5.88 -3.65
CA THR A 14 -2.64 6.15 -4.07
C THR A 14 -2.67 6.82 -5.43
N ASP A 15 -1.76 7.76 -5.68
CA ASP A 15 -1.65 8.45 -6.97
C ASP A 15 -1.12 7.55 -8.08
N ALA A 16 -0.22 6.62 -7.77
CA ALA A 16 0.18 5.57 -8.72
C ALA A 16 -1.00 4.68 -9.12
N ALA A 17 -1.82 4.26 -8.15
CA ALA A 17 -3.03 3.48 -8.43
C ALA A 17 -4.08 4.27 -9.24
N LYS A 18 -4.26 5.56 -8.94
CA LYS A 18 -5.11 6.47 -9.73
C LYS A 18 -4.59 6.62 -11.16
N ALA A 19 -3.28 6.76 -11.35
CA ALA A 19 -2.69 6.87 -12.67
C ALA A 19 -2.95 5.62 -13.53
N LEU A 20 -2.88 4.42 -12.94
CA LEU A 20 -3.25 3.18 -13.64
C LEU A 20 -4.74 3.16 -14.03
N LEU A 21 -5.63 3.61 -13.14
CA LEU A 21 -7.07 3.72 -13.42
C LEU A 21 -7.37 4.72 -14.56
N LEU A 22 -6.61 5.81 -14.62
CA LEU A 22 -6.75 6.88 -15.60
C LEU A 22 -5.96 6.66 -16.89
N LEU A 23 -5.30 5.49 -17.05
CA LEU A 23 -4.66 5.13 -18.31
C LEU A 23 -5.66 5.25 -19.47
N ASN A 24 -5.13 5.64 -20.64
CA ASN A 24 -5.90 5.64 -21.86
C ASN A 24 -6.50 4.25 -22.11
N SER A 25 -7.74 4.19 -22.60
CA SER A 25 -8.42 2.96 -23.01
C SER A 25 -7.64 2.11 -24.02
N ARG A 26 -6.69 2.71 -24.75
CA ARG A 26 -5.76 2.05 -25.65
C ARG A 26 -4.33 2.46 -25.31
N PRO A 27 -3.76 1.96 -24.21
CA PRO A 27 -2.41 2.35 -23.80
C PRO A 27 -1.37 1.70 -24.72
N THR A 28 -0.20 2.32 -24.84
CA THR A 28 0.97 1.65 -25.42
C THR A 28 1.55 0.67 -24.39
N SER A 29 2.36 -0.31 -24.84
CA SER A 29 3.10 -1.19 -23.90
C SER A 29 3.91 -0.37 -22.90
N ALA A 30 4.67 0.61 -23.40
CA ALA A 30 5.50 1.47 -22.57
C ALA A 30 4.70 2.23 -21.50
N ALA A 31 3.51 2.75 -21.83
CA ALA A 31 2.66 3.45 -20.87
C ALA A 31 2.10 2.50 -19.79
N LEU A 32 1.70 1.28 -20.19
CA LEU A 32 1.20 0.27 -19.26
C LEU A 32 2.33 -0.20 -18.32
N ASP A 33 3.51 -0.48 -18.85
CA ASP A 33 4.66 -0.93 -18.07
C ASP A 33 5.18 0.17 -17.13
N ALA A 34 5.21 1.43 -17.58
CA ALA A 34 5.55 2.56 -16.72
C ALA A 34 4.58 2.72 -15.54
N ALA A 35 3.27 2.56 -15.77
CA ALA A 35 2.27 2.63 -14.70
C ALA A 35 2.44 1.49 -13.68
N ARG A 36 2.74 0.27 -14.15
CA ARG A 36 3.01 -0.89 -13.28
C ARG A 36 4.26 -0.69 -12.43
N THR A 37 5.36 -0.28 -13.04
CA THR A 37 6.61 0.02 -12.34
C THR A 37 6.38 1.08 -11.27
N ARG A 38 5.68 2.17 -11.61
CA ARG A 38 5.35 3.23 -10.65
C ARG A 38 4.57 2.70 -9.44
N ILE A 39 3.60 1.81 -9.63
CA ILE A 39 2.86 1.19 -8.52
C ILE A 39 3.81 0.32 -7.67
N LEU A 40 4.59 -0.56 -8.29
CA LEU A 40 5.49 -1.47 -7.57
C LEU A 40 6.53 -0.70 -6.74
N ASP A 41 7.10 0.37 -7.30
CA ASP A 41 8.03 1.24 -6.59
C ASP A 41 7.34 1.97 -5.44
N ALA A 42 6.16 2.55 -5.65
CA ALA A 42 5.42 3.22 -4.59
C ALA A 42 5.05 2.23 -3.46
N MET A 43 4.64 1.01 -3.80
CA MET A 43 4.37 -0.06 -2.82
C MET A 43 5.62 -0.41 -2.02
N ARG A 44 6.78 -0.53 -2.66
CA ARG A 44 8.05 -0.84 -2.01
C ARG A 44 8.44 0.25 -1.02
N VAL A 45 8.44 1.51 -1.47
CA VAL A 45 8.81 2.66 -0.63
C VAL A 45 7.84 2.83 0.54
N HIS A 46 6.53 2.74 0.27
CA HIS A 46 5.51 2.79 1.30
C HIS A 46 5.67 1.66 2.33
N ALA A 47 5.88 0.42 1.89
CA ALA A 47 6.02 -0.70 2.81
C ALA A 47 7.26 -0.57 3.72
N LEU A 48 8.39 -0.15 3.17
CA LEU A 48 9.60 0.10 3.98
C LEU A 48 9.39 1.23 4.98
N THR A 49 8.73 2.30 4.56
CA THR A 49 8.44 3.46 5.42
C THR A 49 7.48 3.09 6.54
N LYS A 50 6.43 2.34 6.22
CA LYS A 50 5.45 1.84 7.18
C LYS A 50 6.06 0.84 8.16
N ASP A 51 6.89 -0.09 7.69
CA ASP A 51 7.56 -1.04 8.58
C ASP A 51 8.45 -0.30 9.58
N ARG A 52 9.30 0.62 9.10
CA ARG A 52 10.19 1.40 9.96
C ARG A 52 9.44 2.25 10.98
N LEU A 53 8.39 2.97 10.56
CA LEU A 53 7.76 4.00 11.40
C LEU A 53 6.62 3.46 12.27
N LEU A 54 5.96 2.38 11.85
CA LEU A 54 4.82 1.81 12.56
C LEU A 54 5.12 0.39 13.04
N LEU A 55 5.45 -0.53 12.14
CA LEU A 55 5.47 -1.95 12.50
C LEU A 55 6.64 -2.31 13.43
N SER A 56 7.83 -1.73 13.24
CA SER A 56 8.97 -1.95 14.16
C SER A 56 8.64 -1.50 15.56
N VAL A 57 8.04 -0.31 15.69
CA VAL A 57 7.59 0.24 16.98
C VAL A 57 6.59 -0.68 17.66
N LEU A 58 5.62 -1.21 16.91
CA LEU A 58 4.64 -2.15 17.46
C LEU A 58 5.25 -3.51 17.83
N ARG A 59 6.27 -3.98 17.10
CA ARG A 59 6.99 -5.22 17.41
C ARG A 59 7.84 -5.09 18.67
N GLU A 60 8.40 -3.92 18.91
CA GLU A 60 9.26 -3.62 20.05
C GLU A 60 8.48 -3.33 21.34
N SER A 61 7.16 -3.13 21.25
CA SER A 61 6.29 -2.92 22.40
C SER A 61 6.06 -4.19 23.22
N ASP A 62 5.95 -4.03 24.54
CA ASP A 62 5.62 -5.11 25.49
C ASP A 62 4.13 -5.51 25.48
N ASP A 63 3.28 -4.76 24.77
CA ASP A 63 1.85 -5.08 24.64
C ASP A 63 1.61 -6.15 23.56
N CYS A 64 0.99 -7.27 23.96
CA CYS A 64 0.69 -8.38 23.05
C CYS A 64 -0.28 -7.98 21.91
N ALA A 65 -1.15 -6.98 22.13
CA ALA A 65 -2.03 -6.45 21.10
C ALA A 65 -1.25 -5.69 20.02
N HIS A 66 -0.20 -4.94 20.39
CA HIS A 66 0.69 -4.27 19.43
C HIS A 66 1.43 -5.29 18.57
N GLN A 67 2.01 -6.32 19.20
CA GLN A 67 2.73 -7.39 18.49
C GLN A 67 1.81 -8.16 17.54
N ALA A 68 0.58 -8.49 17.98
CA ALA A 68 -0.42 -9.15 17.15
C ALA A 68 -0.84 -8.29 15.94
N MET A 69 -1.03 -6.98 16.15
CA MET A 69 -1.36 -6.04 15.07
C MET A 69 -0.22 -5.94 14.05
N ALA A 70 1.03 -5.87 14.50
CA ALA A 70 2.19 -5.84 13.62
C ALA A 70 2.26 -7.09 12.74
N ARG A 71 2.14 -8.27 13.33
CA ARG A 71 2.15 -9.56 12.60
C ARG A 71 1.03 -9.63 11.56
N ARG A 72 -0.21 -9.35 11.98
CA ARG A 72 -1.36 -9.37 11.06
C ARG A 72 -1.19 -8.41 9.90
N THR A 73 -0.66 -7.22 10.16
CA THR A 73 -0.42 -6.21 9.12
C THR A 73 0.64 -6.68 8.12
N THR A 74 1.71 -7.31 8.59
CA THR A 74 2.75 -7.91 7.73
C THR A 74 2.17 -9.00 6.84
N GLU A 75 1.35 -9.91 7.38
CA GLU A 75 0.69 -10.97 6.60
C GLU A 75 -0.20 -10.36 5.49
N GLN A 76 -1.00 -9.34 5.83
CA GLN A 76 -1.83 -8.63 4.86
C GLN A 76 -1.04 -7.85 3.80
N ASP A 77 0.15 -7.35 4.14
CA ASP A 77 1.04 -6.69 3.16
C ASP A 77 1.59 -7.67 2.13
N LEU A 78 1.91 -8.89 2.56
CA LEU A 78 2.38 -9.96 1.67
C LEU A 78 1.27 -10.39 0.71
N GLU A 79 0.09 -10.70 1.25
CA GLU A 79 -1.09 -11.06 0.45
C GLU A 79 -1.44 -9.97 -0.58
N TRP A 80 -1.29 -8.70 -0.21
CA TRP A 80 -1.55 -7.59 -1.11
C TRP A 80 -0.51 -7.45 -2.23
N ARG A 81 0.77 -7.72 -1.95
CA ARG A 81 1.81 -7.76 -2.99
C ARG A 81 1.52 -8.85 -4.01
N GLU A 82 1.15 -10.04 -3.54
CA GLU A 82 0.75 -11.16 -4.41
C GLU A 82 -0.46 -10.78 -5.27
N ARG A 83 -1.52 -10.24 -4.68
CA ARG A 83 -2.71 -9.78 -5.43
C ARG A 83 -2.40 -8.71 -6.47
N THR A 84 -1.46 -7.82 -6.20
CA THR A 84 -1.04 -6.81 -7.18
C THR A 84 -0.30 -7.45 -8.36
N GLN A 85 0.55 -8.46 -8.09
CA GLN A 85 1.22 -9.23 -9.14
C GLN A 85 0.22 -10.05 -9.97
N ASP A 86 -0.77 -10.68 -9.32
CA ASP A 86 -1.85 -11.40 -9.99
C ASP A 86 -2.65 -10.48 -10.90
N HIS A 87 -2.95 -9.26 -10.44
CA HIS A 87 -3.62 -8.25 -11.25
C HIS A 87 -2.81 -7.94 -12.52
N PHE A 88 -1.49 -7.70 -12.40
CA PHE A 88 -0.66 -7.42 -13.58
C PHE A 88 -0.52 -8.61 -14.52
N THR A 89 -0.49 -9.83 -13.99
CA THR A 89 -0.47 -11.08 -14.75
C THR A 89 -1.79 -11.32 -15.49
N ALA A 90 -2.93 -10.98 -14.87
CA ALA A 90 -4.26 -11.10 -15.47
C ALA A 90 -4.54 -10.06 -16.57
N TRP A 91 -3.88 -8.90 -16.51
CA TRP A 91 -4.09 -7.77 -17.43
C TRP A 91 -2.85 -7.43 -18.26
N PRO A 92 -2.28 -8.36 -19.07
CA PRO A 92 -1.29 -8.00 -20.08
C PRO A 92 -1.90 -7.08 -21.14
N LEU A 93 -1.07 -6.37 -21.92
CA LEU A 93 -1.51 -5.38 -22.91
C LEU A 93 -2.63 -5.92 -23.82
N ARG A 94 -2.50 -7.16 -24.31
CA ARG A 94 -3.52 -7.81 -25.15
C ARG A 94 -4.91 -7.87 -24.49
N ASN A 95 -4.97 -8.14 -23.18
CA ASN A 95 -6.24 -8.24 -22.44
C ASN A 95 -6.80 -6.84 -22.16
N VAL A 96 -5.92 -5.87 -21.87
CA VAL A 96 -6.33 -4.47 -21.69
C VAL A 96 -6.94 -3.91 -22.97
N LEU A 97 -6.37 -4.21 -24.13
CA LEU A 97 -6.89 -3.76 -25.42
C LEU A 97 -8.20 -4.48 -25.82
N ALA A 98 -8.33 -5.77 -25.45
CA ALA A 98 -9.53 -6.56 -25.71
C ALA A 98 -10.71 -6.15 -24.81
N ASP A 99 -10.45 -5.79 -23.56
CA ASP A 99 -11.46 -5.34 -22.60
C ASP A 99 -10.98 -4.16 -21.74
N PRO A 100 -11.00 -2.93 -22.29
CA PRO A 100 -10.58 -1.74 -21.57
C PRO A 100 -11.47 -1.43 -20.35
N GLN A 101 -12.76 -1.78 -20.41
CA GLN A 101 -13.71 -1.51 -19.32
C GLN A 101 -13.50 -2.46 -18.16
N GLY A 102 -13.28 -3.75 -18.43
CA GLY A 102 -12.90 -4.72 -17.41
C GLY A 102 -11.58 -4.38 -16.74
N HIS A 103 -10.58 -3.93 -17.52
CA HIS A 103 -9.33 -3.43 -16.95
C HIS A 103 -9.57 -2.23 -16.03
N ARG A 104 -10.36 -1.25 -16.47
CA ARG A 104 -10.70 -0.07 -15.66
C ARG A 104 -11.41 -0.46 -14.36
N ALA A 105 -12.36 -1.38 -14.41
CA ALA A 105 -13.05 -1.89 -13.22
C ALA A 105 -12.08 -2.63 -12.27
N ALA A 106 -11.12 -3.39 -12.81
CA ALA A 106 -10.09 -4.04 -12.02
C ALA A 106 -9.11 -3.03 -11.38
N ALA A 107 -8.65 -2.03 -12.13
CA ALA A 107 -7.82 -0.94 -11.62
C ALA A 107 -8.55 -0.13 -10.54
N GLN A 108 -9.87 0.07 -10.67
CA GLN A 108 -10.67 0.74 -9.64
C GLN A 108 -10.76 -0.10 -8.35
N ARG A 109 -10.81 -1.43 -8.44
CA ARG A 109 -10.73 -2.30 -7.26
C ARG A 109 -9.36 -2.20 -6.58
N LEU A 110 -8.28 -2.12 -7.35
CA LEU A 110 -6.93 -1.91 -6.83
C LEU A 110 -6.82 -0.55 -6.10
N LEU A 111 -7.32 0.53 -6.70
CA LEU A 111 -7.35 1.85 -6.07
C LEU A 111 -8.12 1.83 -4.73
N ARG A 112 -9.33 1.26 -4.71
CA ARG A 112 -10.12 1.15 -3.48
C ARG A 112 -9.41 0.35 -2.39
N LEU A 113 -8.61 -0.64 -2.77
CA LEU A 113 -7.78 -1.38 -1.82
C LEU A 113 -6.68 -0.48 -1.23
N CYS A 114 -5.99 0.32 -2.04
CA CYS A 114 -5.02 1.30 -1.54
C CYS A 114 -5.66 2.29 -0.55
N GLU A 115 -6.83 2.84 -0.88
CA GLU A 115 -7.56 3.78 -0.04
C GLU A 115 -7.97 3.17 1.31
N ARG A 116 -8.47 1.93 1.30
CA ARG A 116 -8.80 1.20 2.55
C ARG A 116 -7.57 0.96 3.42
N ARG A 117 -6.42 0.68 2.81
CA ARG A 117 -5.16 0.47 3.55
C ARG A 117 -4.63 1.78 4.13
N ALA A 118 -4.74 2.89 3.39
CA ALA A 118 -4.45 4.22 3.89
C ALA A 118 -5.32 4.54 5.11
N ALA A 119 -6.63 4.29 5.02
CA ALA A 119 -7.55 4.48 6.15
C ALA A 119 -7.19 3.59 7.35
N HIS A 120 -6.90 2.30 7.13
CA HIS A 120 -6.46 1.39 8.19
C HIS A 120 -5.17 1.88 8.89
N GLN A 121 -4.22 2.39 8.10
CA GLN A 121 -2.99 2.96 8.64
C GLN A 121 -3.26 4.18 9.52
N GLU A 122 -4.09 5.10 9.05
CA GLU A 122 -4.39 6.35 9.76
C GLU A 122 -5.26 6.12 11.01
N GLN A 123 -6.24 5.22 10.92
CA GLN A 123 -7.24 5.02 11.97
C GLN A 123 -6.82 4.01 13.04
N LEU A 124 -5.94 3.07 12.72
CA LEU A 124 -5.53 2.01 13.64
C LEU A 124 -4.03 1.98 13.90
N LEU A 125 -3.21 1.83 12.86
CA LEU A 125 -1.77 1.60 13.04
C LEU A 125 -1.05 2.82 13.62
N LEU A 126 -1.37 4.02 13.14
CA LEU A 126 -0.75 5.25 13.59
C LEU A 126 -1.06 5.55 15.07
N PRO A 127 -2.32 5.50 15.55
CA PRO A 127 -2.63 5.62 16.97
C PRO A 127 -1.91 4.61 17.85
N MET A 128 -1.89 3.33 17.46
CA MET A 128 -1.22 2.26 18.22
C MET A 128 0.29 2.50 18.29
N ALA A 129 0.93 2.91 17.19
CA ALA A 129 2.36 3.22 17.20
C ALA A 129 2.68 4.45 18.08
N GLN A 130 1.81 5.47 18.08
CA GLN A 130 1.96 6.62 18.97
C GLN A 130 1.75 6.27 20.44
N GLU A 131 0.88 5.31 20.74
CA GLU A 131 0.71 4.76 22.09
C GLU A 131 1.95 3.98 22.54
N ALA A 132 2.45 3.05 21.74
CA ALA A 132 3.67 2.30 22.01
C ALA A 132 4.89 3.21 22.27
N LEU A 133 5.10 4.24 21.45
CA LEU A 133 6.18 5.23 21.66
C LEU A 133 6.05 5.98 22.99
N ARG A 134 4.82 6.30 23.41
CA ARG A 134 4.57 6.96 24.70
C ARG A 134 4.88 6.03 25.87
N GLN A 135 4.49 4.75 25.77
CA GLN A 135 4.80 3.74 26.79
C GLN A 135 6.32 3.54 26.94
N HIS A 136 7.06 3.42 25.83
CA HIS A 136 8.53 3.31 25.86
C HIS A 136 9.22 4.51 26.51
N ARG A 137 8.73 5.73 26.26
CA ARG A 137 9.30 6.94 26.87
C ARG A 137 9.07 7.03 28.38
N ILE A 138 8.02 6.42 28.90
CA ILE A 138 7.71 6.41 30.34
C ILE A 138 8.57 5.36 31.07
N ALA A 139 8.91 4.26 30.39
CA ALA A 139 9.70 3.16 30.96
C ALA A 139 11.22 3.38 30.93
N ALA A 140 11.72 4.36 30.15
CA ALA A 140 13.13 4.72 30.01
C ALA A 140 13.54 5.89 30.92
#